data_AF-A0A6H0KUP4-F1
#
_entry.id   AF-A0A6H0KUP4-F1
#
_cell.length_a   1.000
_cell.length_b   1.000
_cell.length_c   1.000
_cell.angle_alpha   90.00
_cell.angle_beta   90.00
_cell.angle_gamma   90.00
#
_symmetry.space_group_name_H-M   'P 1'
#
loop_
_entity.id
_entity.type
_entity.pdbx_description
1 polymer ?
#
loop_
_entity_poly.entity_id
_entity_poly.type
_entity_poly.pdbx_seq_one_letter_code
_entity_poly.pdbx_strand_id
1 'polypeptide(L)'
;MRQILLILGSLLFAVTIKTVKTEKDFILIQNSTLANGTWDEYFTKTLQEHCHKRSELYLDTHKLSIPSFSPEKESKEQCSQILQKFPTCPKVVVVIGATGWHISSSLFDNEWKGIPVILCHPLSNLPNSLNTLLNYETSDSLNTTTAQELQKHYNLNLL
;
A
#
# COMPACT_ATOMS: atom_id res chain seq x y z
N MET A 1 37.88 25.62 30.03
CA MET A 1 36.81 24.71 30.54
C MET A 1 35.40 25.14 30.13
N ARG A 2 35.01 26.42 30.25
CA ARG A 2 33.65 26.90 29.92
C ARG A 2 33.24 26.77 28.44
N GLN A 3 34.17 26.88 27.50
CA GLN A 3 33.87 26.68 26.06
C GLN A 3 33.71 25.21 25.65
N ILE A 4 34.43 24.28 26.32
CA ILE A 4 34.31 22.83 26.05
C ILE A 4 32.94 22.31 26.52
N LEU A 5 32.43 22.82 27.66
CA LEU A 5 31.09 22.48 28.15
C LEU A 5 29.97 22.91 27.19
N LEU A 6 30.14 24.07 26.51
CA LEU A 6 29.16 24.58 25.55
C LEU A 6 29.13 23.76 24.25
N ILE A 7 30.30 23.27 23.80
CA ILE A 7 30.40 22.41 22.62
C ILE A 7 29.86 21.00 22.91
N LEU A 8 30.11 20.43 24.10
CA LEU A 8 29.50 19.15 24.49
C LEU A 8 27.98 19.28 24.65
N GLY A 9 27.51 20.40 25.22
CA GLY A 9 26.08 20.68 25.38
C GLY A 9 25.35 20.83 24.04
N SER A 10 25.97 21.46 23.03
CA SER A 10 25.38 21.59 21.69
C SER A 10 25.39 20.27 20.91
N LEU A 11 26.40 19.41 21.09
CA LEU A 11 26.42 18.06 20.52
C LEU A 11 25.31 17.18 21.11
N LEU A 12 25.05 17.28 22.42
CA LEU A 12 23.94 16.57 23.07
C LEU A 12 22.57 17.07 22.58
N PHE A 13 22.43 18.37 22.28
CA PHE A 13 21.20 18.92 21.71
C PHE A 13 20.98 18.47 20.25
N ALA A 14 22.04 18.39 19.45
CA ALA A 14 21.97 17.91 18.07
C ALA A 14 21.57 16.43 17.96
N VAL A 15 21.96 15.60 18.94
CA VAL A 15 21.60 14.16 18.98
C VAL A 15 20.16 13.93 19.45
N THR A 16 19.52 14.91 20.11
CA THR A 16 18.17 14.74 20.67
C THR A 16 17.05 15.29 19.77
N ILE A 17 17.38 15.88 18.61
CA ILE A 17 16.40 16.07 17.55
C ILE A 17 16.24 14.73 16.83
N LYS A 18 15.71 13.71 17.54
CA LYS A 18 14.78 12.81 16.85
C LYS A 18 13.69 13.74 16.37
N THR A 19 13.73 14.05 15.08
CA THR A 19 12.65 14.75 14.41
C THR A 19 11.40 14.01 14.84
N VAL A 20 10.57 14.63 15.67
CA VAL A 20 9.17 14.24 15.77
C VAL A 20 8.65 14.63 14.40
N LYS A 21 8.87 13.74 13.43
CA LYS A 21 8.21 13.78 12.14
C LYS A 21 6.76 13.65 12.57
N THR A 22 6.04 14.76 12.56
CA THR A 22 4.58 14.71 12.71
C THR A 22 4.15 13.73 11.65
N GLU A 23 3.74 12.53 12.09
CA GLU A 23 3.33 11.47 11.20
C GLU A 23 2.14 12.01 10.44
N LYS A 24 2.37 12.39 9.18
CA LYS A 24 1.36 12.99 8.34
C LYS A 24 0.39 11.88 8.00
N ASP A 25 -0.88 12.08 8.33
CA ASP A 25 -1.94 11.18 7.89
C ASP A 25 -1.95 11.13 6.36
N PHE A 26 -1.89 9.93 5.80
CA PHE A 26 -1.77 9.73 4.36
C PHE A 26 -2.61 8.56 3.86
N ILE A 27 -2.92 8.62 2.57
CA ILE A 27 -3.52 7.55 1.79
C ILE A 27 -2.42 6.95 0.93
N LEU A 28 -2.32 5.62 0.91
CA LEU A 28 -1.37 4.90 0.09
C LEU A 28 -2.06 4.30 -1.13
N ILE A 29 -1.60 4.64 -2.33
CA ILE A 29 -2.01 3.96 -3.56
C ILE A 29 -1.00 2.86 -3.89
N GLN A 30 -1.48 1.62 -4.00
CA GLN A 30 -0.73 0.47 -4.48
C GLN A 30 -1.16 0.16 -5.91
N ASN A 31 -0.24 0.34 -6.85
CA ASN A 31 -0.51 0.16 -8.27
C ASN A 31 0.38 -0.95 -8.83
N SER A 32 -0.21 -2.08 -9.23
CA SER A 32 0.51 -3.16 -9.92
C SER A 32 0.72 -2.84 -11.38
N THR A 33 1.97 -2.78 -11.82
CA THR A 33 2.23 -2.16 -13.11
C THR A 33 2.07 -3.04 -14.32
N LEU A 34 1.07 -2.68 -15.11
CA LEU A 34 1.30 -2.05 -16.43
C LEU A 34 1.27 -0.50 -16.34
N ALA A 35 1.61 0.09 -15.18
CA ALA A 35 1.49 1.52 -14.86
C ALA A 35 2.63 2.35 -15.47
N ASN A 36 2.51 2.45 -16.79
CA ASN A 36 3.21 3.38 -17.66
C ASN A 36 2.17 4.10 -18.57
N GLY A 37 0.88 4.06 -18.22
CA GLY A 37 -0.22 4.50 -19.08
C GLY A 37 -0.98 5.64 -18.45
N THR A 38 -1.19 6.73 -19.19
CA THR A 38 -1.72 8.06 -18.83
C THR A 38 -2.87 8.12 -17.81
N TRP A 39 -3.61 7.02 -17.62
CA TRP A 39 -4.70 6.92 -16.65
C TRP A 39 -4.21 6.94 -15.20
N ASP A 40 -3.07 6.33 -14.87
CA ASP A 40 -2.60 6.21 -13.49
C ASP A 40 -2.10 7.54 -12.92
N GLU A 41 -1.37 8.29 -13.74
CA GLU A 41 -0.98 9.67 -13.46
C GLU A 41 -2.21 10.57 -13.31
N TYR A 42 -3.19 10.44 -14.22
CA TYR A 42 -4.43 11.21 -14.14
C TYR A 42 -5.24 10.88 -12.88
N PHE A 43 -5.38 9.60 -12.54
CA PHE A 43 -6.08 9.14 -11.35
C PHE A 43 -5.42 9.66 -10.07
N THR A 44 -4.10 9.44 -9.96
CA THR A 44 -3.29 9.87 -8.82
C THR A 44 -3.39 11.40 -8.64
N LYS A 45 -3.22 12.16 -9.72
CA LYS A 45 -3.31 13.62 -9.70
C LYS A 45 -4.71 14.09 -9.29
N THR A 46 -5.76 13.52 -9.88
CA THR A 46 -7.15 13.88 -9.57
C THR A 46 -7.48 13.61 -8.10
N LEU A 47 -7.08 12.44 -7.58
CA LEU A 47 -7.29 12.09 -6.18
C LEU A 47 -6.52 13.01 -5.25
N GLN A 48 -5.25 13.30 -5.57
CA GLN A 48 -4.42 14.22 -4.80
C GLN A 48 -5.02 15.63 -4.73
N GLU A 49 -5.51 16.17 -5.85
CA GLU A 49 -6.16 17.47 -5.90
C GLU A 49 -7.45 17.50 -5.05
N HIS A 50 -8.22 16.42 -5.04
CA HIS A 50 -9.45 16.31 -4.24
C HIS A 50 -9.16 16.19 -2.75
N CYS A 51 -8.17 15.37 -2.36
CA CYS A 51 -7.76 15.19 -0.97
C CYS A 51 -7.21 16.49 -0.37
N HIS A 52 -6.32 17.19 -1.07
CA HIS A 52 -5.75 18.47 -0.60
C HIS A 52 -6.81 19.56 -0.42
N LYS A 53 -7.86 19.58 -1.27
CA LYS A 53 -8.95 20.56 -1.15
C LYS A 53 -9.85 20.31 0.06
N ARG A 54 -9.92 19.08 0.56
CA ARG A 54 -10.90 18.66 1.59
C ARG A 54 -10.28 18.31 2.94
N SER A 55 -8.97 18.10 3.01
CA SER A 55 -8.27 17.62 4.20
C SER A 55 -6.76 17.86 4.11
N GLU A 56 -6.05 17.79 5.23
CA GLU A 56 -4.58 17.73 5.27
C GLU A 56 -4.04 16.31 4.95
N LEU A 57 -4.85 15.43 4.35
CA LEU A 57 -4.43 14.09 3.97
C LEU A 57 -3.54 14.14 2.74
N TYR A 58 -2.35 13.57 2.88
CA TYR A 58 -1.40 13.43 1.79
C TYR A 58 -1.65 12.14 1.02
N LEU A 59 -1.27 12.13 -0.24
CA LEU A 59 -1.32 10.95 -1.09
C LEU A 59 0.12 10.49 -1.35
N ASP A 60 0.42 9.22 -1.08
CA ASP A 60 1.66 8.59 -1.51
C ASP A 60 1.34 7.39 -2.40
N THR A 61 2.30 7.01 -3.23
CA THR A 61 2.15 5.92 -4.19
C THR A 61 3.27 4.90 -4.06
N HIS A 62 2.91 3.65 -4.29
CA HIS A 62 3.83 2.54 -4.36
C HIS A 62 3.51 1.68 -5.57
N LYS A 63 4.53 1.51 -6.42
CA LYS A 63 4.52 0.71 -7.64
C LYS A 63 4.84 -0.73 -7.26
N LEU A 64 3.87 -1.63 -7.45
CA LEU A 64 4.06 -3.06 -7.31
C LEU A 64 4.57 -3.65 -8.63
N SER A 65 5.59 -4.49 -8.53
CA SER A 65 6.11 -5.29 -9.63
C SER A 65 5.29 -6.56 -9.77
N ILE A 66 4.98 -6.95 -11.01
CA ILE A 66 4.30 -8.23 -11.29
C ILE A 66 5.30 -9.37 -11.02
N PRO A 67 5.01 -10.28 -10.08
CA PRO A 67 5.91 -11.39 -9.80
C PRO A 67 6.04 -12.36 -10.97
N SER A 68 7.17 -13.07 -11.06
CA SER A 68 7.47 -13.88 -12.25
C SER A 68 7.95 -15.30 -11.95
N PHE A 69 8.88 -15.50 -11.03
CA PHE A 69 9.56 -16.78 -10.82
C PHE A 69 9.06 -17.50 -9.57
N SER A 70 8.83 -16.75 -8.50
CA SER A 70 8.34 -17.24 -7.22
C SER A 70 7.30 -16.27 -6.66
N PRO A 71 6.06 -16.26 -7.21
CA PRO A 71 5.11 -15.19 -6.96
C PRO A 71 4.78 -14.91 -5.50
N GLU A 72 4.68 -15.96 -4.67
CA GLU A 72 4.45 -15.82 -3.23
C GLU A 72 5.65 -15.17 -2.52
N LYS A 73 6.87 -15.64 -2.82
CA LYS A 73 8.10 -15.10 -2.22
C LYS A 73 8.34 -13.65 -2.63
N GLU A 74 8.15 -13.34 -3.91
CA GLU A 74 8.28 -11.99 -4.46
C GLU A 74 7.21 -11.05 -3.87
N SER A 75 5.97 -11.54 -3.66
CA SER A 75 4.91 -10.74 -3.02
C SER A 75 5.24 -10.43 -1.56
N LYS A 76 5.77 -11.40 -0.81
CA LYS A 76 6.22 -11.20 0.57
C LYS A 76 7.37 -10.20 0.67
N GLU A 77 8.32 -10.26 -0.26
CA GLU A 77 9.42 -9.30 -0.36
C GLU A 77 8.89 -7.89 -0.63
N GLN A 78 7.95 -7.74 -1.57
CA GLN A 78 7.32 -6.45 -1.85
C GLN A 78 6.56 -5.89 -0.63
N CYS A 79 5.82 -6.73 0.10
CA CYS A 79 5.18 -6.32 1.37
C CYS A 79 6.21 -5.83 2.39
N SER A 80 7.35 -6.51 2.49
CA SER A 80 8.43 -6.11 3.39
C SER A 80 9.02 -4.75 2.99
N GLN A 81 9.21 -4.52 1.69
CA GLN A 81 9.68 -3.23 1.15
C GLN A 81 8.68 -2.10 1.38
N ILE A 82 7.37 -2.39 1.27
CA ILE A 82 6.30 -1.44 1.59
C ILE A 82 6.40 -1.04 3.06
N LEU A 83 6.50 -1.98 3.99
CA LEU A 83 6.61 -1.69 5.43
C LEU A 83 7.88 -0.91 5.77
N GLN A 84 8.98 -1.15 5.06
CA GLN A 84 10.21 -0.37 5.23
C GLN A 84 10.05 1.07 4.71
N LYS A 85 9.39 1.26 3.56
CA LYS A 85 9.14 2.59 2.99
C LYS A 85 8.10 3.38 3.80
N PHE A 86 7.10 2.68 4.33
CA PHE A 86 5.95 3.21 5.06
C PHE A 86 5.91 2.62 6.48
N PRO A 87 6.80 3.07 7.39
CA PRO A 87 6.86 2.55 8.75
C PRO A 87 5.63 2.91 9.58
N THR A 88 4.90 3.96 9.18
CA THR A 88 3.61 4.36 9.76
C THR A 88 2.49 3.80 8.91
N CYS A 89 1.47 3.22 9.57
CA CYS A 89 0.29 2.69 8.89
C CYS A 89 -0.50 3.84 8.20
N PRO A 90 -0.90 3.69 6.92
CA PRO A 90 -1.74 4.67 6.24
C PRO A 90 -3.14 4.76 6.89
N LYS A 91 -3.93 5.78 6.52
CA LYS A 91 -5.35 5.86 6.92
C LYS A 91 -6.25 5.01 6.03
N VAL A 92 -5.90 4.91 4.76
CA VAL A 92 -6.61 4.15 3.74
C VAL A 92 -5.57 3.63 2.75
N VAL A 93 -5.77 2.41 2.24
CA VAL A 93 -5.02 1.90 1.10
C VAL A 93 -5.93 1.77 -0.11
N VAL A 94 -5.51 2.34 -1.22
CA VAL A 94 -6.17 2.15 -2.52
C VAL A 94 -5.36 1.11 -3.29
N VAL A 95 -5.97 -0.04 -3.58
CA VAL A 95 -5.35 -1.12 -4.34
C VAL A 95 -5.95 -1.15 -5.72
N ILE A 96 -5.11 -1.07 -6.75
CA ILE A 96 -5.56 -1.08 -8.15
C ILE A 96 -5.39 -2.48 -8.73
N GLY A 97 -6.53 -3.09 -9.09
CA GLY A 97 -6.62 -4.37 -9.78
C GLY A 97 -6.43 -5.61 -8.90
N ALA A 98 -6.86 -6.75 -9.45
CA ALA A 98 -6.74 -8.07 -8.82
C ALA A 98 -5.28 -8.44 -8.47
N THR A 99 -4.34 -8.14 -9.37
CA THR A 99 -2.92 -8.44 -9.16
C THR A 99 -2.36 -7.66 -7.98
N GLY A 100 -2.69 -6.37 -7.86
CA GLY A 100 -2.29 -5.55 -6.72
C GLY A 100 -2.78 -6.15 -5.40
N TRP A 101 -4.05 -6.60 -5.36
CA TRP A 101 -4.62 -7.25 -4.18
C TRP A 101 -3.86 -8.50 -3.78
N HIS A 102 -3.58 -9.40 -4.72
CA HIS A 102 -2.85 -10.63 -4.41
C HIS A 102 -1.43 -10.39 -3.92
N ILE A 103 -0.74 -9.37 -4.44
CA ILE A 103 0.61 -9.04 -4.01
C ILE A 103 0.62 -8.48 -2.58
N SER A 104 -0.36 -7.65 -2.22
CA SER A 104 -0.32 -6.86 -0.97
C SER A 104 -1.27 -7.32 0.14
N SER A 105 -2.20 -8.23 -0.13
CA SER A 105 -3.27 -8.63 0.81
C SER A 105 -2.76 -9.10 2.17
N SER A 106 -1.57 -9.72 2.24
CA SER A 106 -0.97 -10.17 3.50
C SER A 106 -0.69 -9.04 4.49
N LEU A 107 -0.56 -7.79 4.02
CA LEU A 107 -0.44 -6.61 4.89
C LEU A 107 -1.74 -6.40 5.68
N PHE A 108 -2.90 -6.66 5.06
CA PHE A 108 -4.21 -6.48 5.67
C PHE A 108 -4.63 -7.65 6.57
N ASP A 109 -3.94 -8.78 6.48
CA ASP A 109 -4.07 -9.89 7.43
C ASP A 109 -3.32 -9.61 8.75
N ASN A 110 -2.25 -8.82 8.69
CA ASN A 110 -1.26 -8.68 9.74
C ASN A 110 -1.01 -7.21 10.13
N GLU A 111 0.01 -6.56 9.57
CA GLU A 111 0.53 -5.27 10.05
C GLU A 111 -0.49 -4.14 9.93
N TRP A 112 -1.32 -4.17 8.90
CA TRP A 112 -2.36 -3.19 8.61
C TRP A 112 -3.76 -3.78 8.76
N LYS A 113 -3.93 -4.75 9.66
CA LYS A 113 -5.22 -5.38 9.90
C LYS A 113 -6.31 -4.38 10.28
N GLY A 114 -7.43 -4.45 9.57
CA GLY A 114 -8.61 -3.60 9.80
C GLY A 114 -8.54 -2.20 9.17
N ILE A 115 -7.44 -1.85 8.51
CA ILE A 115 -7.36 -0.60 7.74
C ILE A 115 -8.43 -0.57 6.64
N PRO A 116 -9.07 0.58 6.36
CA PRO A 116 -9.89 0.72 5.18
C PRO A 116 -9.08 0.47 3.90
N VAL A 117 -9.59 -0.42 3.05
CA VAL A 117 -9.04 -0.70 1.72
C VAL A 117 -10.08 -0.36 0.66
N ILE A 118 -9.68 0.39 -0.35
CA ILE A 118 -10.47 0.62 -1.56
C ILE A 118 -9.86 -0.22 -2.67
N LEU A 119 -10.57 -1.25 -3.11
CA LEU A 119 -10.14 -2.12 -4.21
C LEU A 119 -10.80 -1.65 -5.51
N CYS A 120 -9.99 -1.08 -6.40
CA CYS A 120 -10.43 -0.57 -7.68
C CYS A 120 -10.30 -1.64 -8.77
N HIS A 121 -11.32 -1.78 -9.62
CA HIS A 121 -11.37 -2.76 -10.70
C HIS A 121 -11.07 -4.21 -10.27
N PRO A 122 -11.74 -4.73 -9.23
CA PRO A 122 -11.65 -6.15 -8.92
C PRO A 122 -12.27 -6.97 -10.06
N LEU A 123 -11.74 -8.16 -10.30
CA LEU A 123 -12.46 -9.16 -11.07
C LEU A 123 -13.74 -9.55 -10.31
N SER A 124 -14.84 -9.77 -11.02
CA SER A 124 -16.12 -10.19 -10.41
C SER A 124 -15.97 -11.44 -9.55
N ASN A 125 -15.16 -12.39 -10.03
CA ASN A 125 -14.66 -13.53 -9.29
C ASN A 125 -13.14 -13.43 -9.26
N LEU A 126 -12.57 -13.20 -8.08
CA LEU A 126 -11.13 -13.09 -7.90
C LEU A 126 -10.56 -14.50 -7.75
N PRO A 127 -9.57 -14.93 -8.55
CA PRO A 127 -8.88 -16.20 -8.31
C PRO A 127 -8.32 -16.27 -6.89
N ASN A 128 -8.28 -17.44 -6.27
CA ASN A 128 -7.74 -17.59 -4.90
C ASN A 128 -6.21 -17.55 -4.86
N SER A 129 -5.55 -17.64 -6.03
CA SER A 129 -4.10 -17.69 -6.15
C SER A 129 -3.59 -16.68 -7.18
N LEU A 130 -2.49 -16.01 -6.84
CA LEU A 130 -1.76 -15.16 -7.77
C LEU A 130 -1.29 -15.95 -9.00
N ASN A 131 -0.89 -17.22 -8.85
CA ASN A 131 -0.45 -18.04 -9.99
C ASN A 131 -1.56 -18.24 -11.02
N THR A 132 -2.78 -18.57 -10.56
CA THR A 132 -3.95 -18.72 -11.43
C THR A 132 -4.25 -17.42 -12.18
N LEU A 133 -4.12 -16.27 -11.50
CA LEU A 133 -4.29 -14.96 -12.12
C LEU A 133 -3.22 -14.66 -13.17
N LEU A 134 -1.95 -14.95 -12.89
CA LEU A 134 -0.83 -14.67 -13.79
C LEU A 134 -0.79 -15.60 -15.01
N ASN A 135 -1.23 -16.85 -14.86
CA ASN A 135 -1.26 -17.85 -15.93
C ASN A 135 -2.52 -17.75 -16.81
N TYR A 136 -3.46 -16.86 -16.49
CA TYR A 136 -4.78 -16.80 -17.15
C TYR A 136 -5.50 -18.15 -17.15
N GLU A 137 -5.30 -18.95 -16.12
CA GLU A 137 -5.96 -20.24 -15.97
C GLU A 137 -7.46 -20.01 -15.74
N THR A 138 -8.30 -20.84 -16.36
CA THR A 138 -9.75 -20.79 -16.14
C THR A 138 -10.03 -21.07 -14.67
N SER A 139 -10.50 -20.05 -13.96
CA SER A 139 -10.88 -20.17 -12.57
C SER A 139 -12.24 -20.86 -12.47
N ASP A 140 -12.24 -22.10 -12.01
CA ASP A 140 -13.47 -22.79 -11.63
C ASP A 140 -14.06 -22.15 -10.36
N SER A 141 -15.39 -22.20 -10.20
CA SER A 141 -16.09 -21.55 -9.07
C SER A 141 -15.59 -21.93 -7.68
N LEU A 142 -14.92 -23.08 -7.52
CA LEU A 142 -14.32 -23.53 -6.26
C LEU A 142 -13.00 -22.82 -5.91
N ASN A 143 -12.36 -22.19 -6.90
CA ASN A 143 -11.04 -21.57 -6.79
C ASN A 143 -11.08 -20.04 -6.93
N THR A 144 -12.26 -19.45 -6.73
CA THR A 144 -12.44 -18.01 -6.73
C THR A 144 -13.11 -17.54 -5.45
N THR A 145 -12.77 -16.33 -5.03
CA THR A 145 -13.45 -15.60 -3.96
C THR A 145 -14.19 -14.42 -4.57
N THR A 146 -15.44 -14.23 -4.17
CA THR A 146 -16.23 -13.08 -4.59
C THR A 146 -15.82 -11.84 -3.81
N ALA A 147 -16.07 -10.68 -4.38
CA ALA A 147 -15.82 -9.42 -3.68
C ALA A 147 -16.62 -9.32 -2.36
N GLN A 148 -17.84 -9.86 -2.31
CA GLN A 148 -18.64 -9.89 -1.07
C GLN A 148 -18.02 -10.77 0.01
N GLU A 149 -17.36 -11.87 -0.37
CA GLU A 149 -16.65 -12.72 0.59
C GLU A 149 -15.40 -12.05 1.14
N LEU A 150 -14.67 -11.29 0.32
CA LEU A 150 -13.55 -10.48 0.81
C LEU A 150 -14.03 -9.43 1.82
N GLN A 151 -15.16 -8.77 1.56
CA GLN A 151 -15.74 -7.77 2.48
C GLN A 151 -16.16 -8.32 3.85
N LYS A 152 -16.34 -9.64 3.99
CA LYS A 152 -16.60 -10.28 5.30
C LYS A 152 -15.33 -10.35 6.17
N HIS A 153 -14.16 -10.32 5.54
CA HIS A 153 -12.87 -10.52 6.21
C HIS A 153 -12.06 -9.22 6.30
N TYR A 154 -12.26 -8.30 5.35
CA TYR A 154 -11.52 -7.04 5.23
C TYR A 154 -12.45 -5.84 5.29
N ASN A 155 -11.96 -4.71 5.81
CA ASN A 155 -12.64 -3.43 5.73
C ASN A 155 -12.54 -2.85 4.31
N LEU A 156 -13.25 -3.47 3.37
CA LEU A 156 -13.02 -3.30 1.95
C LEU A 156 -14.22 -2.62 1.27
N ASN A 157 -13.92 -1.59 0.48
CA ASN A 157 -14.87 -0.94 -0.43
C ASN A 157 -14.44 -1.20 -1.87
N LEU A 158 -15.41 -1.40 -2.76
CA LEU A 158 -15.19 -1.75 -4.17
C LEU A 158 -15.48 -0.53 -5.05
N LEU A 159 -14.62 -0.26 -6.03
CA LEU A 159 -14.79 0.78 -7.05
C LEU A 159 -14.59 0.23 -8.47
#